data_AF-A0AAV5PZ50-F1
#
_entry.id   AF-A0AAV5PZ50-F1
#
_cell.length_a   1.000
_cell.length_b   1.000
_cell.length_c   1.000
_cell.angle_alpha   90.00
_cell.angle_beta   90.00
_cell.angle_gamma   90.00
#
_symmetry.space_group_name_H-M   'P 1'
#
loop_
_entity.id
_entity.type
_entity.pdbx_description
1 polymer ?
#
loop_
_entity_poly.entity_id
_entity_poly.type
_entity_poly.pdbx_seq_one_letter_code
_entity_poly.pdbx_strand_id
1 'polypeptide(L)'
;MLAARRALSQSRCRSGLMDILQFYKKPAAKPTEEVMAEAAQKSQGETPSPKNELISSEVEIIGKLHPRFTDAKLQTELLNGFVVPTWMAEKQSVESIPEIVKNAFQLHKAELSAPLNDLSLRFKVIKQIQVDSGVSITDIALTQLSTLDELTQYVISKINDTSSEITPDAIELNPQDFAGTNVHVGSFVYESEKKKMWQKLVEDAKASEAAAVNSYKA
;
A
#
# COMPACT_ATOMS: atom_id res chain seq x y z
N MET A 1 -50.85 4.77 -21.84
CA MET A 1 -50.56 5.05 -20.42
C MET A 1 -50.56 3.74 -19.65
N LEU A 2 -49.40 3.26 -19.20
CA LEU A 2 -49.29 2.07 -18.36
C LEU A 2 -48.84 2.52 -16.96
N ALA A 3 -49.75 2.44 -16.00
CA ALA A 3 -49.47 2.81 -14.61
C ALA A 3 -48.68 1.69 -13.92
N ALA A 4 -47.43 1.98 -13.56
CA ALA A 4 -46.61 1.07 -12.76
C ALA A 4 -47.16 1.02 -11.32
N ARG A 5 -47.74 -0.12 -10.92
CA ARG A 5 -48.15 -0.37 -9.53
C ARG A 5 -46.90 -0.58 -8.68
N ARG A 6 -46.58 0.39 -7.82
CA ARG A 6 -45.61 0.19 -6.72
C ARG A 6 -46.27 -0.68 -5.65
N ALA A 7 -45.93 -1.97 -5.63
CA ALA A 7 -46.21 -2.82 -4.49
C ALA A 7 -45.02 -2.71 -3.52
N LEU A 8 -45.30 -2.40 -2.26
CA LEU A 8 -44.30 -2.47 -1.19
C LEU A 8 -43.98 -3.94 -0.91
N SER A 9 -42.69 -4.27 -0.79
CA SER A 9 -42.22 -5.60 -0.42
C SER A 9 -42.74 -5.99 0.96
N GLN A 10 -43.67 -6.95 1.01
CA GLN A 10 -44.02 -7.63 2.25
C GLN A 10 -43.02 -8.77 2.45
N SER A 11 -42.02 -8.54 3.28
CA SER A 11 -41.16 -9.63 3.76
C SER A 11 -42.03 -10.61 4.56
N ARG A 12 -42.03 -11.89 4.15
CA ARG A 12 -42.64 -12.96 4.95
C ARG A 12 -41.94 -12.99 6.32
N CYS A 13 -42.71 -12.91 7.40
CA CYS A 13 -42.21 -13.15 8.76
C CYS A 13 -41.47 -14.50 8.77
N ARG A 14 -40.16 -14.47 9.03
CA ARG A 14 -39.39 -15.69 9.28
C ARG A 14 -39.76 -16.24 10.65
N SER A 15 -39.76 -17.57 10.74
CA SER A 15 -39.94 -18.39 11.95
C SER A 15 -39.35 -17.71 13.18
N GLY A 16 -40.23 -17.30 14.09
CA GLY A 16 -39.86 -16.59 15.31
C GLY A 16 -39.15 -17.51 16.31
N LEU A 17 -38.57 -16.90 17.34
CA LEU A 17 -37.88 -17.56 18.45
C LEU A 17 -38.67 -18.73 19.10
N MET A 18 -39.99 -18.75 18.95
CA MET A 18 -40.87 -19.83 19.39
C MET A 18 -40.73 -21.14 18.60
N ASP A 19 -40.29 -21.13 17.34
CA ASP A 19 -40.00 -22.35 16.58
C ASP A 19 -38.71 -23.02 17.07
N ILE A 20 -37.75 -22.24 17.57
CA ILE A 20 -36.49 -22.74 18.15
C ILE A 20 -36.76 -23.53 19.44
N LEU A 21 -37.78 -23.14 20.21
CA LEU A 21 -38.15 -23.80 21.47
C LEU A 21 -38.81 -25.18 21.25
N GLN A 22 -39.35 -25.46 20.06
CA GLN A 22 -39.91 -26.78 19.75
C GLN A 22 -38.83 -27.87 19.69
N PHE A 23 -37.58 -27.50 19.34
CA PHE A 23 -36.44 -28.41 19.32
C PHE A 23 -35.90 -28.76 20.71
N TYR A 24 -36.30 -28.04 21.77
CA TYR A 24 -35.93 -28.34 23.16
C TYR A 24 -36.92 -29.26 23.88
N LYS A 25 -37.98 -29.73 23.22
CA LYS A 25 -38.73 -30.87 23.72
C LYS A 25 -37.81 -32.08 23.65
N LYS A 26 -37.27 -32.47 24.83
CA LYS A 26 -36.44 -33.67 24.96
C LYS A 26 -37.14 -34.84 24.25
N PRO A 27 -36.51 -35.52 23.29
CA PRO A 27 -37.09 -36.73 22.73
C PRO A 27 -37.35 -37.71 23.88
N ALA A 28 -38.50 -38.39 23.87
CA ALA A 28 -38.82 -39.40 24.86
C ALA A 28 -37.66 -40.40 24.95
N ALA A 29 -37.23 -40.73 26.17
CA ALA A 29 -36.13 -41.65 26.38
C ALA A 29 -36.42 -42.96 25.64
N LYS A 30 -35.51 -43.36 24.73
CA LYS A 30 -35.61 -44.65 24.05
C LYS A 30 -35.58 -45.79 25.10
N PRO A 31 -36.35 -46.87 24.91
CA PRO A 31 -36.30 -48.02 25.80
C PRO A 31 -34.89 -48.62 25.84
N THR A 32 -34.48 -49.08 27.01
CA THR A 32 -33.11 -49.55 27.31
C THR A 32 -32.59 -50.65 26.38
N GLU A 33 -33.49 -51.46 25.83
CA GLU A 33 -33.15 -52.56 24.92
C GLU A 33 -32.56 -52.06 23.58
N GLU A 34 -33.08 -50.95 23.04
CA GLU A 34 -32.57 -50.36 21.79
C GLU A 34 -31.20 -49.70 21.99
N VAL A 35 -30.97 -49.10 23.16
CA VAL A 35 -29.69 -48.47 23.51
C VAL A 35 -28.60 -49.53 23.70
N MET A 36 -28.95 -50.69 24.26
CA MET A 36 -28.00 -51.80 24.41
C MET A 36 -27.68 -52.48 23.07
N ALA A 37 -28.64 -52.55 22.13
CA ALA A 37 -28.38 -53.02 20.77
C ALA A 37 -27.47 -52.08 19.97
N GLU A 38 -27.69 -50.76 20.06
CA GLU A 38 -26.80 -49.75 19.45
C GLU A 38 -25.39 -49.76 20.07
N ALA A 39 -25.27 -50.01 21.39
CA ALA A 39 -23.99 -50.12 22.07
C ALA A 39 -23.22 -51.40 21.70
N ALA A 40 -23.92 -52.51 21.47
CA ALA A 40 -23.32 -53.76 21.00
C ALA A 40 -22.77 -53.60 19.57
N GLN A 41 -23.48 -52.92 18.67
CA GLN A 41 -23.01 -52.65 17.31
C GLN A 41 -21.79 -51.71 17.24
N LYS A 42 -21.60 -50.80 18.20
CA LYS A 42 -20.42 -49.91 18.26
C LYS A 42 -19.15 -50.58 18.78
N SER A 43 -19.23 -51.79 19.30
CA SER A 43 -18.11 -52.52 19.90
C SER A 43 -17.34 -53.43 18.94
N GLN A 44 -17.79 -53.56 17.68
CA GLN A 44 -17.12 -54.31 16.63
C GLN A 44 -17.06 -53.46 15.36
N GLY A 45 -15.96 -52.72 15.19
CA GLY A 45 -15.67 -51.96 13.97
C GLY A 45 -15.49 -50.47 14.24
N GLU A 46 -14.25 -50.01 14.14
CA GLU A 46 -13.91 -48.61 14.05
C GLU A 46 -14.73 -47.92 12.95
N THR A 47 -15.47 -46.88 13.30
CA THR A 47 -15.14 -45.54 12.79
C THR A 47 -15.51 -44.52 13.86
N PRO A 48 -14.60 -43.58 14.19
CA PRO A 48 -14.99 -42.40 14.93
C PRO A 48 -16.04 -41.66 14.10
N SER A 49 -17.04 -41.11 14.80
CA SER A 49 -17.90 -40.04 14.31
C SER A 49 -17.16 -39.14 13.32
N PRO A 50 -17.75 -38.72 12.18
CA PRO A 50 -17.31 -37.47 11.61
C PRO A 50 -17.62 -36.42 12.69
N LYS A 51 -16.61 -36.07 13.50
CA LYS A 51 -16.48 -34.69 13.93
C LYS A 51 -16.67 -33.92 12.64
N ASN A 52 -17.64 -33.02 12.62
CA ASN A 52 -17.71 -31.97 11.63
C ASN A 52 -16.40 -31.18 11.77
N GLU A 53 -15.33 -31.72 11.20
CA GLU A 53 -14.28 -30.93 10.61
C GLU A 53 -15.01 -30.16 9.53
N LEU A 54 -15.52 -29.00 9.94
CA LEU A 54 -15.42 -27.82 9.12
C LEU A 54 -13.92 -27.66 8.84
N ILE A 55 -13.39 -28.51 7.96
CA ILE A 55 -12.47 -28.07 6.93
C ILE A 55 -13.11 -26.76 6.49
N SER A 56 -12.38 -25.67 6.63
CA SER A 56 -12.74 -24.42 5.99
C SER A 56 -12.70 -24.62 4.47
N SER A 57 -13.50 -25.54 3.93
CA SER A 57 -14.08 -25.40 2.62
C SER A 57 -14.81 -24.07 2.73
N GLU A 58 -14.17 -23.06 2.16
CA GLU A 58 -14.81 -21.87 1.63
C GLU A 58 -16.31 -22.01 1.75
N VAL A 59 -16.91 -21.25 2.68
CA VAL A 59 -18.30 -20.90 2.48
C VAL A 59 -18.31 -20.25 1.11
N GLU A 60 -18.79 -20.97 0.09
CA GLU A 60 -18.93 -20.43 -1.25
C GLU A 60 -19.85 -19.23 -1.10
N ILE A 61 -19.26 -18.04 -1.06
CA ILE A 61 -20.02 -16.81 -1.12
C ILE A 61 -20.59 -16.81 -2.54
N ILE A 62 -21.84 -17.25 -2.67
CA ILE A 62 -22.55 -17.23 -3.96
C ILE A 62 -22.86 -15.77 -4.27
N GLY A 63 -21.88 -15.12 -4.92
CA GLY A 63 -21.90 -13.72 -5.31
C GLY A 63 -20.53 -13.32 -5.85
N LYS A 64 -20.48 -12.74 -7.05
CA LYS A 64 -19.26 -12.12 -7.54
C LYS A 64 -19.00 -10.85 -6.71
N LEU A 65 -17.84 -10.77 -6.04
CA LEU A 65 -17.36 -9.51 -5.50
C LEU A 65 -17.31 -8.49 -6.66
N HIS A 66 -17.68 -7.25 -6.38
CA HIS A 66 -17.73 -6.24 -7.43
C HIS A 66 -16.32 -6.05 -8.02
N PRO A 67 -16.11 -6.28 -9.34
CA PRO A 67 -14.76 -6.41 -9.94
C PRO A 67 -13.91 -5.15 -9.79
N ARG A 68 -14.55 -4.00 -9.60
CA ARG A 68 -13.90 -2.72 -9.25
C ARG A 68 -12.98 -2.78 -8.02
N PHE A 69 -13.25 -3.65 -7.04
CA PHE A 69 -12.47 -3.73 -5.80
C PHE A 69 -11.49 -4.90 -5.75
N THR A 70 -11.67 -5.91 -6.60
CA THR A 70 -10.85 -7.13 -6.61
C THR A 70 -9.84 -7.14 -7.77
N ASP A 71 -10.21 -6.58 -8.92
CA ASP A 71 -9.42 -6.73 -10.14
C ASP A 71 -8.46 -5.55 -10.29
N ALA A 72 -7.23 -5.72 -9.83
CA ALA A 72 -6.16 -4.72 -9.97
C ALA A 72 -5.96 -4.28 -11.43
N LYS A 73 -6.16 -5.19 -12.39
CA LYS A 73 -6.08 -4.90 -13.84
C LYS A 73 -7.13 -3.88 -14.28
N LEU A 74 -8.38 -4.05 -13.86
CA LEU A 74 -9.46 -3.09 -14.18
C LEU A 74 -9.21 -1.74 -13.51
N GLN A 75 -8.67 -1.71 -12.30
CA GLN A 75 -8.30 -0.45 -11.65
C GLN A 75 -7.20 0.28 -12.43
N THR A 76 -6.16 -0.43 -12.88
CA THR A 76 -5.10 0.17 -13.71
C THR A 76 -5.65 0.64 -15.06
N GLU A 77 -6.52 -0.13 -15.72
CA GLU A 77 -7.14 0.27 -16.98
C GLU A 77 -8.01 1.54 -16.84
N LEU A 78 -8.75 1.65 -15.73
CA LEU A 78 -9.53 2.85 -15.42
C LEU A 78 -8.62 4.07 -15.16
N LEU A 79 -7.45 3.88 -14.56
CA LEU A 79 -6.50 4.96 -14.26
C LEU A 79 -5.70 5.41 -15.50
N ASN A 80 -5.41 4.49 -16.43
CA ASN A 80 -4.58 4.76 -17.62
C ASN A 80 -5.16 5.83 -18.57
N GLY A 81 -6.45 6.17 -18.45
CA GLY A 81 -7.09 7.25 -19.22
C GLY A 81 -7.09 8.63 -18.56
N PHE A 82 -6.64 8.75 -17.30
CA PHE A 82 -6.63 10.03 -16.60
C PHE A 82 -5.33 10.79 -16.88
N VAL A 83 -5.42 11.86 -17.66
CA VAL A 83 -4.34 12.83 -17.83
C VAL A 83 -4.47 13.89 -16.73
N VAL A 84 -3.67 13.77 -15.68
CA VAL A 84 -3.56 14.83 -14.66
C VAL A 84 -2.52 15.83 -15.15
N PRO A 85 -2.89 17.11 -15.42
CA PRO A 85 -1.90 18.10 -15.81
C PRO A 85 -0.98 18.39 -14.62
N THR A 86 0.22 17.82 -14.65
CA THR A 86 1.29 18.15 -13.71
C THR A 86 1.99 19.41 -14.20
N TRP A 87 1.89 20.49 -13.42
CA TRP A 87 2.53 21.77 -13.77
C TRP A 87 4.00 21.84 -13.33
N MET A 88 4.46 20.88 -12.52
CA MET A 88 5.84 20.74 -12.08
C MET A 88 6.51 19.59 -12.85
N ALA A 89 7.79 19.77 -13.18
CA ALA A 89 8.63 18.72 -13.74
C ALA A 89 8.93 17.61 -12.72
N GLU A 90 9.52 16.53 -13.20
CA GLU A 90 10.12 15.52 -12.33
C GLU A 90 11.30 16.14 -11.54
N LYS A 91 11.51 15.63 -10.32
CA LYS A 91 12.56 16.15 -9.42
C LYS A 91 13.93 16.05 -10.11
N GLN A 92 14.61 17.19 -10.21
CA GLN A 92 15.94 17.27 -10.82
C GLN A 92 17.05 16.83 -9.86
N SER A 93 18.22 16.51 -10.41
CA SER A 93 19.42 16.20 -9.63
C SER A 93 19.97 17.44 -8.92
N VAL A 94 20.68 17.24 -7.81
CA VAL A 94 21.24 18.33 -6.98
C VAL A 94 22.24 19.20 -7.78
N GLU A 95 22.96 18.61 -8.73
CA GLU A 95 23.99 19.28 -9.53
C GLU A 95 23.44 20.33 -10.49
N SER A 96 22.22 20.14 -11.01
CA SER A 96 21.60 21.05 -11.99
C SER A 96 20.86 22.24 -11.35
N ILE A 97 20.57 22.18 -10.04
CA ILE A 97 19.86 23.23 -9.30
C ILE A 97 20.49 24.63 -9.40
N PRO A 98 21.80 24.84 -9.20
CA PRO A 98 22.38 26.17 -9.31
C PRO A 98 22.22 26.77 -10.72
N GLU A 99 22.21 25.94 -11.76
CA GLU A 99 21.96 26.39 -13.14
C GLU A 99 20.49 26.75 -13.35
N ILE A 100 19.57 25.93 -12.85
CA ILE A 100 18.12 26.18 -12.92
C ILE A 100 17.77 27.50 -12.24
N VAL A 101 18.29 27.75 -11.03
CA VAL A 101 18.03 29.00 -10.31
C VAL A 101 18.62 30.19 -11.07
N LYS A 102 19.85 30.10 -11.58
CA LYS A 102 20.44 31.18 -12.40
C LYS A 102 19.61 31.47 -13.65
N ASN A 103 19.13 30.43 -14.34
CA ASN A 103 18.29 30.56 -15.53
C ASN A 103 16.95 31.26 -15.20
N ALA A 104 16.33 30.93 -14.07
CA ALA A 104 15.09 31.58 -13.62
C ALA A 104 15.29 33.08 -13.34
N PHE A 105 16.42 33.46 -12.72
CA PHE A 105 16.77 34.87 -12.50
C PHE A 105 17.00 35.61 -13.84
N GLN A 106 17.71 35.00 -14.79
CA GLN A 106 17.96 35.58 -16.10
C GLN A 106 16.67 35.77 -16.91
N LEU A 107 15.77 34.79 -16.88
CA LEU A 107 14.49 34.81 -17.60
C LEU A 107 13.62 35.99 -17.14
N HIS A 108 13.58 36.25 -15.84
CA HIS A 108 12.80 37.33 -15.25
C HIS A 108 13.56 38.65 -15.10
N LYS A 109 14.80 38.74 -15.62
CA LYS A 109 15.68 39.92 -15.53
C LYS A 109 15.90 40.39 -14.09
N ALA A 110 15.97 39.45 -13.15
CA ALA A 110 16.30 39.73 -11.76
C ALA A 110 17.83 39.85 -11.61
N GLU A 111 18.27 40.81 -10.79
CA GLU A 111 19.69 40.95 -10.46
C GLU A 111 20.13 39.79 -9.55
N LEU A 112 21.21 39.10 -9.93
CA LEU A 112 21.69 37.93 -9.19
C LEU A 112 22.19 38.26 -7.79
N SER A 113 22.70 39.48 -7.59
CA SER A 113 23.30 39.92 -6.32
C SER A 113 22.34 40.71 -5.42
N ALA A 114 21.16 41.07 -5.91
CA ALA A 114 20.23 41.91 -5.18
C ALA A 114 19.11 41.06 -4.56
N PRO A 115 18.59 41.45 -3.38
CA PRO A 115 17.42 40.80 -2.81
C PRO A 115 16.18 41.07 -3.66
N LEU A 116 15.34 40.04 -3.81
CA LEU A 116 14.04 40.08 -4.49
C LEU A 116 12.99 40.78 -3.63
N ASN A 117 13.09 42.11 -3.53
CA ASN A 117 12.16 42.93 -2.74
C ASN A 117 10.78 43.09 -3.40
N ASP A 118 10.71 43.04 -4.74
CA ASP A 118 9.44 43.07 -5.44
C ASP A 118 8.75 41.71 -5.34
N LEU A 119 7.60 41.69 -4.67
CA LEU A 119 6.76 40.52 -4.48
C LEU A 119 6.36 39.87 -5.82
N SER A 120 6.08 40.67 -6.84
CA SER A 120 5.63 40.17 -8.14
C SER A 120 6.76 39.46 -8.89
N LEU A 121 7.97 40.02 -8.84
CA LEU A 121 9.16 39.39 -9.42
C LEU A 121 9.56 38.13 -8.64
N ARG A 122 9.56 38.22 -7.31
CA ARG A 122 9.86 37.07 -6.44
C ARG A 122 8.94 35.89 -6.72
N PHE A 123 7.64 36.13 -6.80
CA PHE A 123 6.67 35.07 -7.11
C PHE A 123 6.92 34.43 -8.47
N LYS A 124 7.23 35.22 -9.50
CA LYS A 124 7.53 34.70 -10.85
C LYS A 124 8.77 33.83 -10.86
N VAL A 125 9.87 34.32 -10.27
CA VAL A 125 11.13 33.59 -10.16
C VAL A 125 10.94 32.28 -9.40
N ILE A 126 10.29 32.33 -8.23
CA ILE A 126 10.07 31.12 -7.43
C ILE A 126 9.16 30.13 -8.16
N LYS A 127 8.09 30.60 -8.80
CA LYS A 127 7.21 29.73 -9.59
C LYS A 127 7.98 29.03 -10.71
N GLN A 128 8.88 29.73 -11.40
CA GLN A 128 9.73 29.14 -12.44
C GLN A 128 10.67 28.08 -11.85
N ILE A 129 11.27 28.36 -10.70
CA ILE A 129 12.10 27.38 -9.97
C ILE A 129 11.28 26.14 -9.60
N GLN A 130 10.04 26.28 -9.13
CA GLN A 130 9.17 25.15 -8.81
C GLN A 130 8.82 24.30 -10.05
N VAL A 131 8.53 24.97 -11.17
CA VAL A 131 8.25 24.29 -12.45
C VAL A 131 9.45 23.47 -12.90
N ASP A 132 10.64 24.06 -12.89
CA ASP A 132 11.84 23.46 -13.48
C ASP A 132 12.51 22.44 -12.54
N SER A 133 12.51 22.68 -11.23
CA SER A 133 13.14 21.78 -10.24
C SER A 133 12.25 20.62 -9.82
N GLY A 134 10.92 20.74 -9.98
CA GLY A 134 9.97 19.78 -9.45
C GLY A 134 9.80 19.83 -7.91
N VAL A 135 10.34 20.85 -7.25
CA VAL A 135 10.31 20.99 -5.78
C VAL A 135 9.22 21.99 -5.37
N SER A 136 8.35 21.56 -4.46
CA SER A 136 7.34 22.44 -3.86
C SER A 136 7.97 23.29 -2.75
N ILE A 137 7.69 24.60 -2.77
CA ILE A 137 8.17 25.56 -1.77
C ILE A 137 6.95 26.04 -0.98
N THR A 138 7.00 25.87 0.35
CA THR A 138 5.90 26.25 1.25
C THR A 138 5.73 27.76 1.33
N ASP A 139 4.51 28.23 1.59
CA ASP A 139 4.21 29.66 1.72
C ASP A 139 5.07 30.37 2.76
N ILE A 140 5.39 29.69 3.87
CA ILE A 140 6.28 30.22 4.91
C ILE A 140 7.67 30.48 4.32
N ALA A 141 8.22 29.51 3.59
CA ALA A 141 9.50 29.67 2.92
C ALA A 141 9.47 30.77 1.84
N LEU A 142 8.37 30.95 1.11
CA LEU A 142 8.23 32.06 0.14
C LEU A 142 8.44 33.43 0.76
N THR A 143 8.06 33.62 2.02
CA THR A 143 8.23 34.90 2.72
C THR A 143 9.66 35.17 3.14
N GLN A 144 10.45 34.12 3.37
CA GLN A 144 11.82 34.18 3.89
C GLN A 144 12.87 34.21 2.78
N LEU A 145 12.61 33.51 1.67
CA LEU A 145 13.55 33.36 0.58
C LEU A 145 13.57 34.65 -0.26
N SER A 146 14.70 35.35 -0.21
CA SER A 146 14.87 36.67 -0.82
C SER A 146 16.08 36.75 -1.75
N THR A 147 17.09 35.92 -1.54
CA THR A 147 18.32 35.92 -2.33
C THR A 147 18.47 34.66 -3.17
N LEU A 148 19.33 34.73 -4.20
CA LEU A 148 19.65 33.59 -5.04
C LEU A 148 20.25 32.44 -4.23
N ASP A 149 21.17 32.74 -3.32
CA ASP A 149 21.87 31.73 -2.51
C ASP A 149 20.92 31.04 -1.52
N GLU A 150 20.04 31.80 -0.87
CA GLU A 150 18.97 31.24 -0.02
C GLU A 150 18.07 30.28 -0.82
N LEU A 151 17.68 30.67 -2.03
CA LEU A 151 16.85 29.82 -2.89
C LEU A 151 17.59 28.55 -3.30
N THR A 152 18.86 28.63 -3.70
CA THR A 152 19.64 27.44 -4.08
C THR A 152 19.80 26.49 -2.89
N GLN A 153 20.18 27.01 -1.72
CA GLN A 153 20.38 26.19 -0.52
C GLN A 153 19.07 25.55 -0.07
N TYR A 154 17.96 26.30 -0.11
CA TYR A 154 16.65 25.77 0.25
C TYR A 154 16.22 24.62 -0.69
N VAL A 155 16.34 24.81 -2.01
CA VAL A 155 15.96 23.76 -2.97
C VAL A 155 16.84 22.52 -2.80
N ILE A 156 18.15 22.69 -2.63
CA ILE A 156 19.08 21.58 -2.37
C ILE A 156 18.69 20.84 -1.08
N SER A 157 18.38 21.57 -0.01
CA SER A 157 17.97 20.97 1.27
C SER A 157 16.69 20.13 1.11
N LYS A 158 15.74 20.58 0.30
CA LYS A 158 14.46 19.89 0.09
C LYS A 158 14.54 18.69 -0.85
N ILE A 159 15.54 18.65 -1.73
CA ILE A 159 15.81 17.46 -2.55
C ILE A 159 16.45 16.36 -1.72
N ASN A 160 17.34 16.74 -0.80
CA ASN A 160 18.00 15.81 0.12
C ASN A 160 17.11 15.41 1.32
N ASP A 161 15.98 16.09 1.51
CA ASP A 161 15.05 15.82 2.60
C ASP A 161 14.32 14.49 2.36
N THR A 162 14.79 13.46 3.05
CA THR A 162 14.22 12.11 3.11
C THR A 162 13.23 11.94 4.25
N SER A 163 12.94 13.01 5.01
CA SER A 163 12.08 12.92 6.18
C SER A 163 10.68 12.43 5.85
N SER A 164 10.25 11.42 6.59
CA SER A 164 8.88 10.89 6.50
C SER A 164 7.93 11.68 7.40
N GLU A 165 6.73 11.96 6.92
CA GLU A 165 5.68 12.62 7.73
C GLU A 165 5.23 11.75 8.93
N ILE A 166 5.31 10.42 8.78
CA ILE A 166 4.85 9.46 9.80
C ILE A 166 5.74 9.50 11.04
N THR A 167 7.05 9.63 10.85
CA THR A 167 8.04 9.68 11.92
C THR A 167 8.92 10.91 11.73
N PRO A 168 8.48 12.08 12.22
CA PRO A 168 9.23 13.34 12.07
C PRO A 168 10.53 13.34 12.89
N ASP A 169 10.55 12.60 14.00
CA ASP A 169 11.70 12.52 14.91
C ASP A 169 12.69 11.41 14.49
N ALA A 170 12.56 10.86 13.28
CA ALA A 170 13.47 9.84 12.79
C ALA A 170 14.88 10.42 12.59
N ILE A 171 15.88 9.73 13.15
CA ILE A 171 17.29 10.11 13.02
C ILE A 171 17.91 9.26 11.93
N GLU A 172 18.35 9.89 10.85
CA GLU A 172 19.11 9.25 9.79
C GLU A 172 20.61 9.41 10.07
N LEU A 173 21.28 8.29 10.33
CA LEU A 173 22.71 8.26 10.62
C LEU A 173 23.48 7.86 9.36
N ASN A 174 24.30 8.78 8.83
CA ASN A 174 25.17 8.45 7.72
C ASN A 174 26.41 7.69 8.22
N PRO A 175 26.74 6.52 7.66
CA PRO A 175 27.94 5.77 8.07
C PRO A 175 29.25 6.56 7.91
N GLN A 176 29.29 7.50 6.96
CA GLN A 176 30.45 8.35 6.70
C GLN A 176 30.77 9.30 7.85
N ASP A 177 29.75 9.75 8.60
CA ASP A 177 29.94 10.66 9.73
C ASP A 177 30.66 9.97 10.90
N PHE A 178 30.68 8.63 10.91
CA PHE A 178 31.35 7.80 11.90
C PHE A 178 32.66 7.20 11.41
N ALA A 179 33.15 7.60 10.22
CA ALA A 179 34.42 7.12 9.69
C ALA A 179 35.59 7.46 10.63
N GLY A 180 36.35 6.45 11.04
CA GLY A 180 37.47 6.60 11.99
C GLY A 180 37.08 6.47 13.47
N THR A 181 35.80 6.23 13.78
CA THR A 181 35.34 5.84 15.12
C THR A 181 35.13 4.32 15.20
N ASN A 182 34.97 3.81 16.43
CA ASN A 182 34.61 2.40 16.66
C ASN A 182 33.10 2.13 16.49
N VAL A 183 32.34 3.10 15.97
CA VAL A 183 30.89 2.98 15.79
C VAL A 183 30.61 2.55 14.36
N HIS A 184 29.81 1.50 14.22
CA HIS A 184 29.35 1.01 12.92
C HIS A 184 27.83 1.18 12.81
N VAL A 185 27.40 1.94 11.81
CA VAL A 185 26.00 2.08 11.46
C VAL A 185 25.72 1.15 10.29
N GLY A 186 24.95 0.09 10.54
CA GLY A 186 24.49 -0.82 9.48
C GLY A 186 23.35 -0.21 8.68
N SER A 187 23.18 -0.65 7.42
CA SER A 187 21.98 -0.32 6.65
C SER A 187 20.77 -1.05 7.23
N PHE A 188 19.71 -0.30 7.54
CA PHE A 188 18.46 -0.90 7.95
C PHE A 188 17.75 -1.47 6.72
N VAL A 189 17.34 -2.74 6.81
CA VAL A 189 16.59 -3.44 5.75
C VAL A 189 15.40 -4.11 6.41
N TYR A 190 14.20 -3.88 5.86
CA TYR A 190 12.98 -4.41 6.43
C TYR A 190 12.96 -5.96 6.36
N GLU A 191 12.37 -6.61 7.36
CA GLU A 191 12.24 -8.08 7.37
C GLU A 191 11.46 -8.61 6.16
N SER A 192 10.47 -7.85 5.69
CA SER A 192 9.70 -8.15 4.49
C SER A 192 10.57 -8.18 3.23
N GLU A 193 11.54 -7.26 3.12
CA GLU A 193 12.50 -7.21 2.02
C GLU A 193 13.51 -8.36 2.11
N LYS A 194 14.04 -8.64 3.32
CA LYS A 194 14.92 -9.80 3.56
C LYS A 194 14.23 -11.10 3.15
N LYS A 195 12.97 -11.28 3.54
CA LYS A 195 12.17 -12.45 3.18
C LYS A 195 11.94 -12.54 1.67
N LYS A 196 11.61 -11.44 0.99
CA LYS A 196 11.44 -11.40 -0.46
C LYS A 196 12.73 -11.75 -1.20
N MET A 197 13.86 -11.19 -0.78
CA MET A 197 15.16 -11.48 -1.38
C MET A 197 15.56 -12.94 -1.16
N TRP A 198 15.34 -13.46 0.05
CA TRP A 198 15.58 -14.87 0.35
C TRP A 198 14.72 -15.79 -0.52
N GLN A 199 13.43 -15.51 -0.69
CA GLN A 199 12.55 -16.29 -1.55
C GLN A 199 13.03 -16.29 -3.00
N LYS A 200 13.39 -15.12 -3.54
CA LYS A 200 13.96 -15.01 -4.90
C LYS A 200 15.21 -15.87 -5.05
N LEU A 201 16.15 -15.79 -4.10
CA LEU A 201 17.37 -16.60 -4.13
C LEU A 201 17.10 -18.10 -4.08
N VAL A 202 16.09 -18.53 -3.30
CA VAL A 202 15.67 -19.94 -3.24
C VAL A 202 15.04 -20.39 -4.56
N GLU A 203 14.23 -19.54 -5.19
CA GLU A 203 13.63 -19.81 -6.50
C GLU A 203 14.71 -19.91 -7.59
N ASP A 204 15.67 -18.97 -7.62
CA ASP A 204 16.79 -18.97 -8.54
C ASP A 204 17.69 -20.21 -8.36
N ALA A 205 17.95 -20.60 -7.10
CA ALA A 205 18.70 -21.81 -6.77
C ALA A 205 17.97 -23.08 -7.26
N LYS A 206 16.66 -23.19 -7.05
CA LYS A 206 15.86 -24.32 -7.56
C LYS A 206 15.83 -24.36 -9.08
N ALA A 207 15.70 -23.21 -9.74
CA ALA A 207 15.69 -23.12 -11.19
C ALA A 207 17.03 -23.55 -11.80
N SER A 208 18.15 -23.11 -11.21
CA SER A 208 19.49 -23.52 -11.63
C SER A 208 19.77 -25.00 -11.38
N GLU A 209 19.34 -25.57 -10.25
CA GLU A 209 19.43 -27.00 -9.97
C GLU A 209 18.61 -27.82 -10.99
N ALA A 210 17.36 -27.43 -11.26
CA ALA A 210 16.52 -28.11 -12.25
C ALA A 210 17.14 -28.05 -13.66
N ALA A 211 17.69 -26.90 -14.05
CA ALA A 211 18.40 -26.76 -15.32
C ALA A 211 19.64 -27.66 -15.40
N ALA A 212 20.45 -27.74 -14.34
CA ALA A 212 21.61 -28.61 -14.27
C ALA A 212 21.23 -30.10 -14.36
N VAL A 213 20.21 -30.54 -13.61
CA VAL A 213 19.71 -31.92 -13.66
C VAL A 213 19.19 -32.28 -15.06
N ASN A 214 18.47 -31.37 -15.71
CA ASN A 214 17.97 -31.60 -17.07
C ASN A 214 19.12 -31.68 -18.08
N SER A 215 20.17 -30.86 -17.93
CA SER A 215 21.36 -30.92 -18.80
C SER A 215 22.18 -32.19 -18.64
N TYR A 216 22.18 -32.80 -17.44
CA TYR A 216 22.87 -34.07 -17.20
C TYR A 216 22.10 -35.29 -17.75
N LYS A 217 20.77 -35.17 -17.87
CA LYS A 217 19.91 -36.24 -18.39
C LYS A 217 19.82 -36.27 -19.93
N ALA A 218 20.22 -35.20 -20.61
CA ALA A 218 20.26 -35.08 -22.06
C ALA A 218 21.60 -35.60 -22.61
#